data_AF-A0A7V1ID80-F1
#
_entry.id   AF-A0A7V1ID80-F1
#
_cell.length_a   1.000
_cell.length_b   1.000
_cell.length_c   1.000
_cell.angle_alpha   90.00
_cell.angle_beta   90.00
_cell.angle_gamma   90.00
#
_symmetry.space_group_name_H-M   'P 1'
#
loop_
_entity.id
_entity.type
_entity.pdbx_description
1 polymer ?
#
loop_
_entity_poly.entity_id
_entity_poly.type
_entity_poly.pdbx_seq_one_letter_code
_entity_poly.pdbx_strand_id
1 'polypeptide(L)'
;MVSAENWREPGEVEAAADSAEYWRAAYEQYGPALLAYLLSRLPRRDDAEDLLQETFVRAIRASGSLRDEGKLRSYLFTVAHNLMINQVRRTRVLPLSSTGERRGDTFEGIADDESDSP
;
A
#
# COMPACT_ATOMS: atom_id res chain seq x y z
N MET A 1 -33.69 0.33 -29.16
CA MET A 1 -33.76 -1.13 -29.38
C MET A 1 -32.61 -1.42 -30.34
N VAL A 2 -31.45 -1.92 -29.95
CA VAL A 2 -31.17 -3.06 -29.06
C VAL A 2 -29.99 -2.72 -28.14
N SER A 3 -30.10 -3.16 -26.89
CA SER A 3 -29.10 -3.09 -25.83
C SER A 3 -27.76 -3.66 -26.29
N ALA A 4 -26.68 -2.88 -26.12
CA ALA A 4 -25.34 -3.43 -26.05
C ALA A 4 -25.18 -4.02 -24.64
N GLU A 5 -25.61 -5.27 -24.47
CA GLU A 5 -25.29 -6.05 -23.27
C GLU A 5 -23.77 -6.19 -23.18
N ASN A 6 -23.26 -5.65 -22.07
CA ASN A 6 -21.86 -5.64 -21.68
C ASN A 6 -21.43 -7.06 -21.28
N TRP A 7 -21.18 -7.91 -22.26
CA TRP A 7 -20.67 -9.27 -22.06
C TRP A 7 -19.16 -9.21 -21.83
N ARG A 8 -18.72 -9.32 -20.57
CA ARG A 8 -17.32 -9.58 -20.21
C ARG A 8 -17.04 -11.07 -20.42
N GLU A 9 -15.97 -11.41 -21.13
CA GLU A 9 -15.60 -12.80 -21.40
C GLU A 9 -15.37 -13.57 -20.08
N PRO A 10 -15.78 -14.85 -19.96
CA PRO A 10 -15.64 -15.65 -18.74
C PRO A 10 -14.22 -15.68 -18.16
N GLY A 11 -13.19 -15.68 -19.01
CA GLY A 11 -11.79 -15.66 -18.55
C GLY A 11 -11.35 -14.31 -17.95
N GLU A 12 -11.97 -13.20 -18.35
CA GLU A 12 -11.66 -11.88 -17.80
C GLU A 12 -12.29 -11.67 -16.43
N VAL A 13 -13.48 -12.23 -16.18
CA VAL A 13 -14.09 -12.22 -14.84
C VAL A 13 -13.34 -13.10 -13.86
N GLU A 14 -12.85 -14.26 -14.32
CA GLU A 14 -12.08 -15.20 -13.49
C GLU A 14 -10.71 -14.63 -13.12
N ALA A 15 -9.93 -14.13 -14.09
CA ALA A 15 -8.64 -13.50 -13.80
C ALA A 15 -8.75 -12.26 -12.90
N ALA A 16 -9.83 -11.49 -13.05
CA ALA A 16 -10.12 -10.36 -12.17
C ALA A 16 -10.52 -10.82 -10.74
N ALA A 17 -11.26 -11.92 -10.62
CA ALA A 17 -11.61 -12.52 -9.34
C ALA A 17 -10.37 -13.07 -8.63
N ASP A 18 -9.52 -13.82 -9.31
CA ASP A 18 -8.24 -14.34 -8.79
C ASP A 18 -7.34 -13.19 -8.27
N SER A 19 -7.26 -12.11 -9.05
CA SER A 19 -6.51 -10.92 -8.66
C SER A 19 -7.12 -10.27 -7.40
N ALA A 20 -8.44 -10.18 -7.31
CA ALA A 20 -9.13 -9.60 -6.17
C ALA A 20 -8.95 -10.45 -4.90
N GLU A 21 -9.01 -11.77 -5.01
CA GLU A 21 -8.78 -12.71 -3.90
C GLU A 21 -7.35 -12.62 -3.38
N TYR A 22 -6.36 -12.54 -4.28
CA TYR A 22 -4.96 -12.33 -3.90
C TYR A 22 -4.78 -11.05 -3.06
N TRP A 23 -5.30 -9.91 -3.55
CA TRP A 23 -5.16 -8.64 -2.83
C TRP A 23 -5.95 -8.61 -1.52
N ARG A 24 -7.06 -9.34 -1.45
CA ARG A 24 -7.79 -9.53 -0.20
C ARG A 24 -6.96 -10.28 0.83
N ALA A 25 -6.37 -11.41 0.44
CA ALA A 25 -5.49 -12.18 1.32
C ALA A 25 -4.28 -11.36 1.79
N ALA A 26 -3.65 -10.60 0.88
CA ALA A 26 -2.55 -9.69 1.24
C ALA A 26 -3.00 -8.60 2.23
N TYR A 27 -4.21 -8.06 2.08
CA TYR A 27 -4.75 -7.08 3.02
C TYR A 27 -5.02 -7.70 4.40
N GLU A 28 -5.61 -8.89 4.44
CA GLU A 28 -5.87 -9.62 5.68
C GLU A 28 -4.56 -9.98 6.41
N GLN A 29 -3.51 -10.33 5.67
CA GLN A 29 -2.20 -10.69 6.20
C GLN A 29 -1.38 -9.48 6.71
N TYR A 30 -1.29 -8.41 5.93
CA TYR A 30 -0.36 -7.29 6.22
C TYR A 30 -1.06 -6.02 6.73
N GLY A 31 -2.34 -5.84 6.44
CA GLY A 31 -3.12 -4.65 6.77
C GLY A 31 -3.09 -4.30 8.26
N PRO A 32 -3.36 -5.25 9.19
CA PRO A 32 -3.33 -4.97 10.63
C PRO A 32 -1.97 -4.47 11.13
N ALA A 33 -0.87 -5.09 10.67
CA ALA A 33 0.49 -4.72 11.07
C ALA A 33 0.90 -3.34 10.52
N LEU A 34 0.55 -3.04 9.27
CA LEU A 34 0.77 -1.71 8.66
C LEU A 34 -0.03 -0.63 9.37
N LEU A 35 -1.30 -0.92 9.70
CA LEU A 35 -2.15 0.04 10.41
C LEU A 35 -1.61 0.31 11.82
N ALA A 36 -1.22 -0.73 12.56
CA ALA A 36 -0.58 -0.57 13.88
C ALA A 36 0.71 0.26 13.79
N TYR A 37 1.54 -0.02 12.79
CA TYR A 37 2.77 0.73 12.52
C TYR A 37 2.51 2.23 12.25
N LEU A 38 1.48 2.54 11.46
CA LEU A 38 1.10 3.91 11.12
C LEU A 38 0.46 4.64 12.31
N LEU A 39 -0.44 3.97 13.05
CA LEU A 39 -1.09 4.52 14.23
C LEU A 39 -0.12 4.86 15.35
N SER A 40 0.99 4.13 15.48
CA SER A 40 2.00 4.45 16.48
C SER A 40 2.84 5.68 16.12
N ARG A 41 2.66 6.27 14.92
CA ARG A 41 3.48 7.38 14.39
C ARG A 41 2.66 8.57 13.91
N LEU A 42 1.35 8.39 13.70
CA LEU A 42 0.42 9.44 13.29
C LEU A 42 -0.56 9.76 14.42
N PRO A 43 -0.86 11.05 14.66
CA PRO A 43 -1.76 11.46 15.74
C PRO A 43 -3.24 11.20 15.43
N ARG A 44 -3.60 11.04 14.15
CA ARG A 44 -4.98 10.84 13.69
C ARG A 44 -5.14 9.45 13.10
N ARG A 45 -6.21 8.76 13.50
CA ARG A 45 -6.59 7.45 12.96
C ARG A 45 -6.91 7.53 11.47
N ASP A 46 -7.66 8.55 11.06
CA ASP A 46 -8.05 8.75 9.65
C ASP A 46 -6.82 8.84 8.74
N ASP A 47 -5.82 9.64 9.13
CA ASP A 47 -4.56 9.75 8.37
C ASP A 47 -3.86 8.38 8.21
N ALA A 48 -3.88 7.54 9.25
CA ALA A 48 -3.28 6.21 9.19
C ALA A 48 -4.06 5.27 8.25
N GLU A 49 -5.39 5.32 8.26
CA GLU A 49 -6.22 4.54 7.35
C GLU A 49 -6.07 4.99 5.89
N ASP A 50 -5.95 6.29 5.66
CA ASP A 50 -5.71 6.85 4.32
C ASP A 50 -4.34 6.41 3.77
N LEU A 51 -3.29 6.46 4.61
CA LEU A 51 -1.97 5.99 4.18
C LEU A 51 -1.93 4.48 3.95
N LEU A 52 -2.66 3.69 4.74
CA LEU A 52 -2.81 2.26 4.51
C LEU A 52 -3.45 2.00 3.14
N GLN A 53 -4.58 2.66 2.85
CA GLN A 53 -5.27 2.52 1.57
C GLN A 53 -4.38 2.92 0.39
N GLU A 54 -3.72 4.08 0.46
CA GLU A 54 -2.81 4.56 -0.58
C GLU A 54 -1.62 3.59 -0.79
N THR A 55 -1.16 2.93 0.27
CA THR A 55 -0.11 1.91 0.18
C THR A 55 -0.56 0.72 -0.67
N PHE A 56 -1.73 0.16 -0.41
CA PHE A 56 -2.28 -0.94 -1.19
C PHE A 56 -2.62 -0.54 -2.63
N VAL A 57 -3.14 0.67 -2.85
CA VAL A 57 -3.39 1.20 -4.21
C VAL A 57 -2.09 1.26 -5.02
N ARG A 58 -0.98 1.70 -4.41
CA ARG A 58 0.34 1.72 -5.07
C ARG A 58 0.85 0.32 -5.37
N ALA A 59 0.68 -0.62 -4.44
CA ALA A 59 1.08 -2.00 -4.63
C ALA A 59 0.31 -2.68 -5.78
N ILE A 60 -1.02 -2.49 -5.84
CA ILE A 60 -1.86 -3.00 -6.92
C ILE A 60 -1.42 -2.44 -8.28
N ARG A 61 -1.08 -1.14 -8.35
CA ARG A 61 -0.56 -0.51 -9.57
C ARG A 61 0.83 -1.01 -9.97
N ALA A 62 1.66 -1.43 -9.02
CA ALA A 62 3.00 -2.00 -9.24
C ALA A 62 3.01 -3.54 -9.40
N SER A 63 1.84 -4.18 -9.29
CA SER A 63 1.64 -5.63 -9.23
C SER A 63 2.28 -6.42 -10.37
N GLY A 64 2.39 -5.84 -11.57
CA GLY A 64 3.08 -6.46 -12.70
C GLY A 64 4.54 -6.87 -12.41
N SER A 65 5.17 -6.25 -11.40
CA SER A 65 6.54 -6.55 -10.95
C SER A 65 6.63 -7.23 -9.58
N LEU A 66 5.50 -7.38 -8.87
CA LEU A 66 5.42 -7.89 -7.50
C LEU A 66 4.70 -9.25 -7.51
N ARG A 67 5.41 -10.31 -7.90
CA ARG A 67 4.86 -11.69 -7.91
C ARG A 67 5.49 -12.61 -6.86
N ASP A 68 6.21 -12.03 -5.90
CA ASP A 68 6.94 -12.74 -4.85
C ASP A 68 6.52 -12.16 -3.49
N GLU A 69 6.08 -13.04 -2.58
CA GLU A 69 5.48 -12.67 -1.29
C GLU A 69 6.47 -11.89 -0.40
N GLY A 70 7.74 -12.28 -0.37
CA GLY A 70 8.79 -11.56 0.37
C GLY A 70 9.02 -10.14 -0.16
N LYS A 71 8.85 -9.95 -1.48
CA LYS A 71 8.94 -8.62 -2.10
C LYS A 71 7.73 -7.77 -1.81
N LEU A 72 6.54 -8.36 -1.67
CA LEU A 72 5.32 -7.62 -1.37
C LEU A 72 5.37 -7.00 0.03
N ARG A 73 5.69 -7.80 1.07
CA ARG A 73 5.79 -7.29 2.45
C ARG A 73 6.75 -6.11 2.54
N SER A 74 7.98 -6.29 2.05
CA SER A 74 9.02 -5.25 2.07
C SER A 74 8.58 -3.99 1.31
N TYR A 75 7.95 -4.16 0.14
CA TYR A 75 7.41 -3.06 -0.64
C TYR A 75 6.32 -2.29 0.11
N LEU A 76 5.35 -2.98 0.71
CA LEU A 76 4.25 -2.35 1.45
C LEU A 76 4.78 -1.49 2.61
N PHE A 77 5.68 -2.02 3.43
CA PHE A 77 6.28 -1.26 4.53
C PHE A 77 7.12 -0.07 4.04
N THR A 78 7.85 -0.24 2.94
CA THR A 78 8.64 0.84 2.33
C THR A 78 7.73 1.98 1.86
N VAL A 79 6.65 1.66 1.15
CA VAL A 79 5.69 2.65 0.66
C VAL A 79 4.97 3.34 1.82
N ALA A 80 4.49 2.59 2.81
CA ALA A 80 3.81 3.14 3.98
C ALA A 80 4.74 4.09 4.77
N HIS A 81 6.00 3.69 4.97
CA HIS A 81 7.01 4.52 5.63
C HIS A 81 7.23 5.84 4.88
N ASN A 82 7.43 5.75 3.56
CA ASN A 82 7.64 6.92 2.72
C ASN A 82 6.45 7.88 2.77
N LEU A 83 5.22 7.36 2.67
CA LEU A 83 4.00 8.18 2.80
C LEU A 83 3.92 8.87 4.16
N MET A 84 4.19 8.14 5.24
CA MET A 84 4.15 8.64 6.61
C MET A 84 5.19 9.74 6.85
N ILE A 85 6.44 9.54 6.43
CA ILE A 85 7.49 10.56 6.54
C ILE A 85 7.06 11.85 5.83
N ASN A 86 6.43 11.73 4.66
CA ASN A 86 5.94 12.87 3.93
C ASN A 86 4.78 13.58 4.62
N GLN A 87 3.85 12.84 5.23
CA GLN A 87 2.75 13.39 6.01
C GLN A 87 3.29 14.15 7.23
N VAL A 88 4.17 13.54 8.01
CA VAL A 88 4.77 14.15 9.21
C VAL A 88 5.57 15.40 8.85
N ARG A 89 6.35 15.38 7.76
CA ARG A 89 7.07 16.55 7.26
C ARG A 89 6.12 17.69 6.89
N ARG A 90 5.02 17.40 6.18
CA ARG A 90 4.02 18.43 5.81
C ARG A 90 3.36 19.05 7.03
N THR A 91 2.98 18.23 8.01
CA THR A 91 2.37 18.71 9.26
C THR A 91 3.33 19.58 10.08
N ARG A 92 4.64 19.30 10.04
CA ARG A 92 5.66 20.08 10.76
C ARG A 92 6.09 21.37 10.05
N VAL A 93 5.91 21.47 8.74
CA VAL A 93 6.41 22.58 7.90
C VAL A 93 5.38 23.70 7.69
N LEU A 94 4.19 23.62 8.28
CA LEU A 94 3.29 24.78 8.35
C LEU A 94 3.75 25.69 9.51
N PRO A 95 4.55 26.74 9.21
CA PRO A 95 4.05 27.90 8.46
C PRO A 95 4.79 28.21 7.15
N LEU A 96 3.99 28.41 6.08
CA LEU A 96 4.25 29.16 4.85
C LEU A 96 5.62 28.97 4.17
N SER A 97 5.69 28.07 3.18
CA SER A 97 6.30 28.25 1.83
C SER A 97 6.97 26.97 1.28
N SER A 98 7.04 26.93 -0.06
CA SER A 98 7.92 26.12 -0.92
C SER A 98 7.65 24.62 -1.07
N THR A 99 7.02 24.31 -2.20
CA THR A 99 7.48 23.37 -3.25
C THR A 99 8.84 22.71 -2.99
N GLY A 100 8.84 21.38 -2.90
CA GLY A 100 10.04 20.55 -2.86
C GLY A 100 9.78 19.20 -3.52
N GLU A 101 10.30 19.05 -4.74
CA GLU A 101 10.23 17.87 -5.59
C GLU A 101 10.76 16.62 -4.86
N ARG A 102 10.11 15.46 -5.06
CA ARG A 102 10.50 14.18 -4.46
C ARG A 102 11.17 13.28 -5.47
N ARG A 103 12.50 13.13 -5.36
CA ARG A 103 13.27 12.06 -5.99
C ARG A 103 13.34 10.88 -5.02
N GLY A 104 13.05 9.69 -5.54
CA GLY A 104 12.86 8.47 -4.75
C GLY A 104 14.09 8.07 -3.94
N ASP A 105 13.89 7.95 -2.64
CA ASP A 105 14.72 7.12 -1.78
C ASP A 105 14.24 5.67 -1.94
N THR A 106 14.99 4.90 -2.71
CA THR A 106 14.91 3.45 -2.71
C THR A 106 15.54 2.99 -1.39
N PHE A 107 14.71 2.64 -0.41
CA PHE A 107 15.20 2.09 0.85
C PHE A 107 15.53 0.60 0.64
N GLU A 108 16.81 0.26 0.85
CA GLU A 108 17.36 -1.07 0.74
C GLU A 108 17.07 -1.85 2.04
N GLY A 109 16.26 -2.91 1.92
CA GLY A 109 16.22 -4.05 2.84
C GLY A 109 15.87 -3.78 4.31
N ILE A 110 14.58 -3.87 4.65
CA ILE A 110 14.23 -4.46 5.95
C ILE A 110 14.47 -5.96 5.77
N ALA A 111 15.66 -6.43 6.17
CA ALA A 111 15.90 -7.85 6.38
C ALA A 111 14.89 -8.31 7.44
N ASP A 112 14.12 -9.33 7.11
CA ASP A 112 13.14 -9.93 8.00
C ASP A 112 13.85 -10.43 9.27
N ASP A 113 13.65 -9.69 10.38
CA ASP A 113 13.96 -10.19 11.71
C ASP A 113 12.86 -11.16 12.10
N GLU A 114 13.22 -12.43 12.04
CA GLU A 114 12.51 -13.61 12.50
C GLU A 114 12.26 -13.51 14.02
N SER A 115 11.21 -12.81 14.45
CA SER A 115 10.75 -12.86 15.83
C SER A 115 9.33 -12.32 15.97
N ASP A 116 8.34 -13.20 15.88
CA ASP A 116 7.39 -13.39 16.97
C ASP A 116 6.61 -14.71 16.78
N SER A 117 7.17 -15.79 17.30
CA SER A 117 6.39 -16.96 17.73
C SER A 117 5.91 -16.69 19.15
N PRO A 118 4.68 -17.09 19.50
CA PRO A 118 4.54 -18.33 20.29
C PRO A 118 3.65 -19.39 19.64
#